data_AF-A0AAF3EA84-F1
#
_entry.id   AF-A0AAF3EA84-F1
#
_cell.length_a   1.000
_cell.length_b   1.000
_cell.length_c   1.000
_cell.angle_alpha   90.00
_cell.angle_beta   90.00
_cell.angle_gamma   90.00
#
_symmetry.space_group_name_H-M   'P 1'
#
loop_
_entity.id
_entity.type
_entity.pdbx_description
1 polymer ?
#
loop_
_entity_poly.entity_id
_entity_poly.type
_entity_poly.pdbx_seq_one_letter_code
_entity_poly.pdbx_strand_id
1 'polypeptide(L)'
;MPPFAATSCAKLPDDGQGWERRCFDALNDDYEKIKKIDQDQEKSPEGAQLAATTLDRLEKANEALNNTRSSLEDRADALEDLHRRADGAGTRLAELVDEANRLLCDAEAIPTKFDSTAAEMREEISVARNILATAPTAADEHAHSLSSTVDAAQALLPVLDDRNTYWNEFVAARDAADQLLEEVRRPLDALTAKPPCSLDEARGDLEDAKRAKEENLERLKDAVREMQRLSELLDPLESAYADVRFLDADVDQTAAHYDDLLTELHAEIEDEAVCDDSAKQLNNELSRLLADIPQINDPQSLAHRRTTNSSTQRSNGFVEGKARKSRRHSSARRSRHSPLCAAIGREDR
;
A
#
# COMPACT_ATOMS: atom_id res chain seq x y z
N MET A 1 -64.43 42.74 55.45
CA MET A 1 -63.27 42.00 54.92
C MET A 1 -63.66 40.56 54.65
N PRO A 2 -63.58 40.13 53.38
CA PRO A 2 -63.08 38.82 53.02
C PRO A 2 -61.84 38.94 52.10
N PRO A 3 -61.00 37.90 51.99
CA PRO A 3 -59.68 38.00 51.37
C PRO A 3 -59.80 37.93 49.84
N PHE A 4 -59.19 38.88 49.14
CA PHE A 4 -58.99 38.76 47.70
C PHE A 4 -57.92 37.69 47.44
N ALA A 5 -58.33 36.66 46.72
CA ALA A 5 -57.52 35.53 46.32
C ALA A 5 -56.29 36.01 45.52
N ALA A 6 -55.12 35.55 45.93
CA ALA A 6 -53.92 35.59 45.13
C ALA A 6 -54.13 34.67 43.92
N THR A 7 -54.46 35.27 42.78
CA THR A 7 -54.54 34.54 41.51
C THR A 7 -53.13 34.16 41.08
N SER A 8 -52.76 32.92 41.43
CA SER A 8 -51.90 32.00 40.70
C SER A 8 -51.05 32.62 39.57
N CYS A 9 -49.73 32.68 39.81
CA CYS A 9 -48.72 32.71 38.75
C CYS A 9 -48.90 31.48 37.86
N ALA A 10 -49.71 31.61 36.82
CA ALA A 10 -49.80 30.63 35.76
C ALA A 10 -48.48 30.64 34.98
N LYS A 11 -47.89 29.46 34.83
CA LYS A 11 -46.76 29.21 33.91
C LYS A 11 -47.06 29.83 32.55
N LEU A 12 -46.11 30.63 32.06
CA LEU A 12 -46.17 31.26 30.74
C LEU A 12 -46.16 30.18 29.64
N PRO A 13 -47.08 30.25 28.66
CA PRO A 13 -47.09 29.36 27.50
C PRO A 13 -45.88 29.57 26.58
N ASP A 14 -45.44 28.48 25.96
CA ASP A 14 -44.25 28.30 25.12
C ASP A 14 -44.40 28.88 23.68
N ASP A 15 -45.51 29.53 23.38
CA ASP A 15 -45.80 30.17 22.10
C ASP A 15 -45.82 31.70 22.26
N GLY A 16 -44.67 32.32 22.01
CA GLY A 16 -44.38 33.74 22.22
C GLY A 16 -45.32 34.78 21.58
N GLN A 17 -46.39 34.38 20.86
CA GLN A 17 -47.33 35.30 20.21
C GLN A 17 -48.62 35.57 21.03
N GLY A 18 -48.92 34.77 22.05
CA GLY A 18 -50.19 34.86 22.78
C GLY A 18 -50.23 35.89 23.92
N TRP A 19 -49.09 36.14 24.55
CA TRP A 19 -49.00 37.03 25.72
C TRP A 19 -48.85 38.50 25.32
N GLU A 20 -48.12 38.80 24.23
CA GLU A 20 -47.93 40.16 23.69
C GLU A 20 -49.26 40.81 23.35
N ARG A 21 -50.14 40.05 22.69
CA ARG A 21 -51.47 40.53 22.30
C ARG A 21 -52.37 40.76 23.50
N ARG A 22 -52.29 39.91 24.53
CA ARG A 22 -53.04 40.08 25.79
C ARG A 22 -52.53 41.26 26.61
N CYS A 23 -51.22 41.50 26.64
CA CYS A 23 -50.62 42.68 27.26
C CYS A 23 -51.02 43.96 26.53
N PHE A 24 -50.97 43.95 25.19
CA PHE A 24 -51.39 45.07 24.35
C PHE A 24 -52.87 45.39 24.54
N ASP A 25 -53.74 44.39 24.49
CA ASP A 25 -55.18 44.56 24.68
C ASP A 25 -55.48 45.11 26.08
N ALA A 26 -54.81 44.61 27.14
CA ALA A 26 -54.97 45.10 28.51
C ALA A 26 -54.48 46.54 28.71
N LEU A 27 -53.35 46.91 28.11
CA LEU A 27 -52.81 48.28 28.16
C LEU A 27 -53.71 49.25 27.38
N ASN A 28 -54.24 48.83 26.25
CA ASN A 28 -55.18 49.61 25.45
C ASN A 28 -56.51 49.84 26.20
N ASP A 29 -56.97 48.82 26.92
CA ASP A 29 -58.18 48.89 27.76
C ASP A 29 -58.00 49.84 28.96
N ASP A 30 -56.79 49.90 29.54
CA ASP A 30 -56.47 50.85 30.59
C ASP A 30 -56.27 52.28 30.06
N TYR A 31 -55.64 52.44 28.89
CA TYR A 31 -55.50 53.73 28.22
C TYR A 31 -56.87 54.37 27.93
N GLU A 32 -57.83 53.58 27.43
CA GLU A 32 -59.20 54.05 27.20
C GLU A 32 -59.97 54.35 28.50
N LYS A 33 -59.61 53.74 29.65
CA LYS A 33 -60.15 54.10 30.97
C LYS A 33 -59.56 55.41 31.49
N ILE A 34 -58.24 55.61 31.35
CA ILE A 34 -57.55 56.84 31.75
C ILE A 34 -58.06 58.05 30.94
N LYS A 35 -58.27 57.88 29.63
CA LYS A 35 -58.80 58.91 28.73
C LYS A 35 -60.21 59.40 29.11
N LYS A 36 -60.97 58.61 29.86
CA LYS A 36 -62.33 58.93 30.36
C LYS A 36 -62.32 59.60 31.73
N ILE A 37 -61.16 59.78 32.37
CA ILE A 37 -61.02 60.50 33.64
C ILE A 37 -60.93 62.00 33.32
N ASP A 38 -61.86 62.80 33.84
CA ASP A 38 -61.83 64.27 33.72
C ASP A 38 -60.72 64.89 34.61
N GLN A 39 -60.24 66.10 34.26
CA GLN A 39 -59.17 66.83 34.97
C GLN A 39 -59.39 66.99 36.49
N ASP A 40 -60.64 66.96 36.98
CA ASP A 40 -60.96 67.05 38.40
C ASP A 40 -60.86 65.71 39.15
N GLN A 41 -60.91 64.57 38.46
CA GLN A 41 -60.72 63.22 39.01
C GLN A 41 -59.27 62.72 38.92
N GLU A 42 -58.39 63.46 38.25
CA GLU A 42 -56.95 63.16 38.16
C GLU A 42 -56.26 63.20 39.54
N LYS A 43 -56.84 63.96 40.51
CA LYS A 43 -56.44 63.99 41.93
C LYS A 43 -57.29 63.09 42.84
N SER A 44 -58.29 62.41 42.30
CA SER A 44 -59.10 61.44 43.03
C SER A 44 -58.25 60.20 43.35
N PRO A 45 -58.44 59.57 44.53
CA PRO A 45 -57.76 58.31 44.85
C PRO A 45 -57.95 57.23 43.78
N GLU A 46 -59.07 57.19 43.07
CA GLU A 46 -59.33 56.23 41.98
C GLU A 46 -58.47 56.49 40.73
N GLY A 47 -58.27 57.76 40.35
CA GLY A 47 -57.40 58.13 39.23
C GLY A 47 -55.92 57.84 39.52
N ALA A 48 -55.49 58.12 40.75
CA ALA A 48 -54.15 57.78 41.22
C ALA A 48 -53.92 56.26 41.30
N GLN A 49 -54.93 55.49 41.73
CA GLN A 49 -54.88 54.02 41.76
C GLN A 49 -54.77 53.43 40.35
N LEU A 50 -55.57 53.93 39.40
CA LEU A 50 -55.55 53.47 38.01
C LEU A 50 -54.19 53.76 37.35
N ALA A 51 -53.66 54.99 37.50
CA ALA A 51 -52.35 55.37 37.01
C ALA A 51 -51.21 54.50 37.59
N ALA A 52 -51.26 54.21 38.90
CA ALA A 52 -50.30 53.32 39.54
C ALA A 52 -50.38 51.88 39.00
N THR A 53 -51.59 51.35 38.80
CA THR A 53 -51.76 50.00 38.22
C THR A 53 -51.31 49.90 36.77
N THR A 54 -51.51 50.94 35.97
CA THR A 54 -51.00 50.97 34.59
C THR A 54 -49.49 51.05 34.52
N LEU A 55 -48.87 51.80 35.44
CA LEU A 55 -47.42 51.94 35.50
C LEU A 55 -46.76 50.61 35.92
N ASP A 56 -47.32 49.90 36.90
CA ASP A 56 -46.90 48.53 37.28
C ASP A 56 -47.07 47.53 36.12
N ARG A 57 -48.15 47.62 35.34
CA ARG A 57 -48.34 46.78 34.13
C ARG A 57 -47.31 47.10 33.04
N LEU A 58 -46.98 48.37 32.83
CA LEU A 58 -45.96 48.80 31.88
C LEU A 58 -44.56 48.35 32.33
N GLU A 59 -44.22 48.47 33.61
CA GLU A 59 -42.95 47.99 34.17
C GLU A 59 -42.79 46.48 33.95
N LYS A 60 -43.82 45.68 34.28
CA LYS A 60 -43.82 44.22 34.05
C LYS A 60 -43.72 43.84 32.58
N ALA A 61 -44.38 44.57 31.69
CA ALA A 61 -44.29 44.35 30.25
C ALA A 61 -42.89 44.68 29.71
N ASN A 62 -42.26 45.73 30.23
CA ASN A 62 -40.91 46.15 29.84
C ASN A 62 -39.84 45.14 30.35
N GLU A 63 -39.99 44.63 31.58
CA GLU A 63 -39.18 43.52 32.09
C GLU A 63 -39.34 42.26 31.23
N ALA A 64 -40.57 41.89 30.86
CA ALA A 64 -40.82 40.74 30.00
C ALA A 64 -40.18 40.92 28.61
N LEU A 65 -40.30 42.10 28.01
CA LEU A 65 -39.67 42.43 26.72
C LEU A 65 -38.13 42.39 26.80
N ASN A 66 -37.54 42.92 27.86
CA ASN A 66 -36.10 42.85 28.08
C ASN A 66 -35.61 41.40 28.27
N ASN A 67 -36.36 40.58 28.98
CA ASN A 67 -36.05 39.15 29.14
C ASN A 67 -36.15 38.39 27.81
N THR A 68 -37.20 38.64 27.01
CA THR A 68 -37.31 38.03 25.67
C THR A 68 -36.21 38.52 24.74
N ARG A 69 -35.86 39.80 24.80
CA ARG A 69 -34.77 40.37 24.01
C ARG A 69 -33.44 39.71 24.36
N SER A 70 -33.11 39.61 25.64
CA SER A 70 -31.90 38.91 26.11
C SER A 70 -31.89 37.46 25.64
N SER A 71 -33.00 36.74 25.77
CA SER A 71 -33.09 35.34 25.31
C SER A 71 -32.96 35.20 23.79
N LEU A 72 -33.42 36.18 23.01
CA LEU A 72 -33.26 36.19 21.56
C LEU A 72 -31.82 36.55 21.15
N GLU A 73 -31.17 37.47 21.86
CA GLU A 73 -29.75 37.79 21.70
C GLU A 73 -28.89 36.54 21.99
N ASP A 74 -29.10 35.86 23.12
CA ASP A 74 -28.39 34.61 23.47
C ASP A 74 -28.60 33.50 22.42
N ARG A 75 -29.81 33.40 21.85
CA ARG A 75 -30.12 32.44 20.78
C ARG A 75 -29.46 32.81 19.45
N ALA A 76 -29.36 34.09 19.13
CA ALA A 76 -28.69 34.56 17.92
C ALA A 76 -27.19 34.28 17.99
N ASP A 77 -26.56 34.58 19.13
CA ASP A 77 -25.14 34.30 19.37
C ASP A 77 -24.85 32.78 19.28
N ALA A 78 -25.70 31.95 19.88
CA ALA A 78 -25.58 30.50 19.81
C ALA A 78 -25.73 29.95 18.37
N LEU A 79 -26.59 30.55 17.55
CA LEU A 79 -26.75 30.19 16.14
C LEU A 79 -25.53 30.60 15.32
N GLU A 80 -24.99 31.80 15.53
CA GLU A 80 -23.78 32.26 14.83
C GLU A 80 -22.57 31.37 15.16
N ASP A 81 -22.42 30.98 16.42
CA ASP A 81 -21.41 30.02 16.86
C ASP A 81 -21.60 28.63 16.20
N LEU A 82 -22.85 28.18 16.05
CA LEU A 82 -23.16 26.93 15.37
C LEU A 82 -22.83 26.99 13.87
N HIS A 83 -23.21 28.07 13.18
CA HIS A 83 -22.87 28.28 11.77
C HIS A 83 -21.35 28.31 11.57
N ARG A 84 -20.61 29.04 12.41
CA ARG A 84 -19.14 29.11 12.34
C ARG A 84 -18.49 27.75 12.51
N ARG A 85 -19.00 26.94 13.44
CA ARG A 85 -18.54 25.55 13.63
C ARG A 85 -18.89 24.66 12.46
N ALA A 86 -20.09 24.81 11.89
CA ALA A 86 -20.53 24.06 10.72
C ALA A 86 -19.65 24.36 9.49
N ASP A 87 -19.37 25.64 9.23
CA ASP A 87 -18.49 26.07 8.14
C ASP A 87 -17.05 25.59 8.32
N GLY A 88 -16.53 25.63 9.56
CA GLY A 88 -15.20 25.12 9.88
C GLY A 88 -15.07 23.62 9.61
N ALA A 89 -16.02 22.82 10.11
CA ALA A 89 -16.06 21.38 9.86
C ALA A 89 -16.27 21.07 8.37
N GLY A 90 -17.12 21.84 7.69
CA GLY A 90 -17.39 21.69 6.26
C GLY A 90 -16.16 21.96 5.41
N THR A 91 -15.41 23.02 5.72
CA THR A 91 -14.15 23.36 5.03
C THR A 91 -13.12 22.24 5.21
N ARG A 92 -12.93 21.77 6.45
CA ARG A 92 -11.96 20.71 6.74
C ARG A 92 -12.33 19.38 6.08
N LEU A 93 -13.61 19.01 6.07
CA LEU A 93 -14.07 17.83 5.34
C LEU A 93 -13.89 17.99 3.83
N ALA A 94 -14.15 19.18 3.26
CA ALA A 94 -13.95 19.44 1.85
C ALA A 94 -12.46 19.28 1.47
N GLU A 95 -11.54 19.79 2.29
CA GLU A 95 -10.09 19.59 2.10
C GLU A 95 -9.70 18.11 2.13
N LEU A 96 -10.27 17.32 3.06
CA LEU A 96 -10.03 15.88 3.15
C LEU A 96 -10.61 15.12 1.95
N VAL A 97 -11.77 15.54 1.45
CA VAL A 97 -12.39 14.99 0.22
C VAL A 97 -11.52 15.28 -0.99
N ASP A 98 -11.01 16.50 -1.13
CA ASP A 98 -10.10 16.88 -2.22
C ASP A 98 -8.77 16.12 -2.14
N GLU A 99 -8.22 15.96 -0.94
CA GLU A 99 -7.01 15.15 -0.73
C GLU A 99 -7.25 13.68 -1.05
N ALA A 100 -8.37 13.09 -0.62
CA ALA A 100 -8.72 11.71 -0.95
C ALA A 100 -8.86 11.52 -2.47
N ASN A 101 -9.55 12.42 -3.17
CA ASN A 101 -9.66 12.37 -4.63
C ASN A 101 -8.31 12.51 -5.33
N ARG A 102 -7.43 13.37 -4.80
CA ARG A 102 -6.05 13.51 -5.31
C ARG A 102 -5.28 12.21 -5.13
N LEU A 103 -5.28 11.63 -3.94
CA LEU A 103 -4.60 10.37 -3.64
C LEU A 103 -5.09 9.22 -4.53
N LEU A 104 -6.40 9.16 -4.83
CA LEU A 104 -6.97 8.10 -5.67
C LEU A 104 -6.66 8.26 -7.17
N CYS A 105 -6.33 9.47 -7.62
CA CYS A 105 -6.05 9.76 -9.03
C CYS A 105 -4.56 9.99 -9.32
N ASP A 106 -3.72 10.14 -8.31
CA ASP A 106 -2.29 10.41 -8.45
C ASP A 106 -1.49 9.11 -8.57
N ALA A 107 -0.75 8.96 -9.67
CA ALA A 107 0.09 7.80 -9.92
C ALA A 107 1.28 7.71 -8.95
N GLU A 108 1.71 8.84 -8.40
CA GLU A 108 2.83 8.94 -7.46
C GLU A 108 2.35 9.07 -6.00
N ALA A 109 1.07 8.77 -5.73
CA ALA A 109 0.50 8.83 -4.40
C ALA A 109 1.27 7.94 -3.42
N ILE A 110 1.42 8.41 -2.17
CA ILE A 110 2.03 7.63 -1.09
C ILE A 110 0.95 6.69 -0.52
N PRO A 111 1.02 5.36 -0.69
CA PRO A 111 -0.12 4.48 -0.38
C PRO A 111 -0.48 4.41 1.10
N THR A 112 0.48 4.65 2.00
CA THR A 112 0.23 4.69 3.45
C THR A 112 -0.69 5.85 3.86
N LYS A 113 -0.95 6.81 2.96
CA LYS A 113 -1.88 7.91 3.21
C LYS A 113 -3.35 7.52 3.10
N PHE A 114 -3.71 6.43 2.42
CA PHE A 114 -5.11 6.00 2.30
C PHE A 114 -5.74 5.78 3.69
N ASP A 115 -5.04 5.05 4.56
CA ASP A 115 -5.50 4.76 5.93
C ASP A 115 -5.57 6.02 6.80
N SER A 116 -4.51 6.85 6.79
CA SER A 116 -4.49 8.07 7.61
C SER A 116 -5.56 9.07 7.19
N THR A 117 -5.74 9.28 5.88
CA THR A 117 -6.78 10.20 5.36
C THR A 117 -8.18 9.67 5.68
N ALA A 118 -8.41 8.36 5.56
CA ALA A 118 -9.68 7.76 5.95
C ALA A 118 -9.94 7.89 7.47
N ALA A 119 -8.93 7.73 8.32
CA ALA A 119 -9.04 7.91 9.77
C ALA A 119 -9.40 9.36 10.14
N GLU A 120 -8.68 10.34 9.59
CA GLU A 120 -8.96 11.77 9.78
C GLU A 120 -10.37 12.15 9.28
N MET A 121 -10.79 11.61 8.13
CA MET A 121 -12.11 11.83 7.57
C MET A 121 -13.22 11.27 8.47
N ARG A 122 -13.05 10.08 9.06
CA ARG A 122 -14.01 9.52 10.03
C ARG A 122 -14.15 10.37 11.29
N GLU A 123 -13.03 10.87 11.81
CA GLU A 123 -13.03 11.76 12.98
C GLU A 123 -13.83 13.03 12.69
N GLU A 124 -13.54 13.68 11.56
CA GLU A 124 -14.21 14.94 11.20
C GLU A 124 -15.70 14.73 10.81
N ILE A 125 -16.06 13.58 10.21
CA ILE A 125 -17.47 13.20 10.01
C ILE A 125 -18.20 13.07 11.36
N SER A 126 -17.55 12.53 12.38
CA SER A 126 -18.12 12.42 13.73
C SER A 126 -18.39 13.81 14.33
N VAL A 127 -17.44 14.73 14.19
CA VAL A 127 -17.58 16.14 14.60
C VAL A 127 -18.75 16.81 13.87
N ALA A 128 -18.80 16.66 12.55
CA ALA A 128 -19.85 17.22 11.71
C ALA A 128 -21.24 16.69 12.08
N ARG A 129 -21.38 15.38 12.31
CA ARG A 129 -22.64 14.76 12.76
C ARG A 129 -23.11 15.30 14.12
N ASN A 130 -22.18 15.54 15.05
CA ASN A 130 -22.51 16.14 16.34
C ASN A 130 -23.03 17.58 16.19
N ILE A 131 -22.46 18.37 15.26
CA ILE A 131 -22.95 19.72 14.95
C ILE A 131 -24.35 19.65 14.33
N LEU A 132 -24.55 18.78 13.33
CA LEU A 132 -25.84 18.59 12.65
C LEU A 132 -26.95 18.12 13.60
N ALA A 133 -26.64 17.32 14.62
CA ALA A 133 -27.61 16.89 15.63
C ALA A 133 -28.17 18.06 16.47
N THR A 134 -27.41 19.15 16.58
CA THR A 134 -27.81 20.36 17.32
C THR A 134 -28.36 21.47 16.42
N ALA A 135 -28.30 21.30 15.10
CA ALA A 135 -28.69 22.32 14.13
C ALA A 135 -30.22 22.37 13.91
N PRO A 136 -30.81 23.56 13.69
CA PRO A 136 -32.20 23.69 13.29
C PRO A 136 -32.44 23.09 11.89
N THR A 137 -33.08 21.92 11.84
CA THR A 137 -33.02 20.97 10.71
C THR A 137 -33.82 21.37 9.45
N ALA A 138 -34.63 22.43 9.46
CA ALA A 138 -35.61 22.67 8.39
C ALA A 138 -35.25 23.78 7.37
N ALA A 139 -34.26 24.64 7.65
CA ALA A 139 -33.96 25.79 6.77
C ALA A 139 -32.52 26.34 6.83
N ASP A 140 -31.63 25.74 7.64
CA ASP A 140 -30.27 26.26 7.82
C ASP A 140 -29.36 25.84 6.63
N GLU A 141 -28.91 26.82 5.84
CA GLU A 141 -28.03 26.62 4.69
C GLU A 141 -26.68 26.00 5.08
N HIS A 142 -26.13 26.38 6.24
CA HIS A 142 -24.85 25.87 6.73
C HIS A 142 -24.97 24.38 7.09
N ALA A 143 -26.08 24.00 7.72
CA ALA A 143 -26.36 22.60 8.04
C ALA A 143 -26.56 21.74 6.77
N HIS A 144 -27.22 22.26 5.74
CA HIS A 144 -27.38 21.56 4.47
C HIS A 144 -26.05 21.40 3.73
N SER A 145 -25.24 22.46 3.67
CA SER A 145 -23.90 22.43 3.06
C SER A 145 -23.01 21.38 3.76
N LEU A 146 -22.96 21.42 5.09
CA LEU A 146 -22.20 20.44 5.88
C LEU A 146 -22.69 19.01 5.66
N SER A 147 -24.01 18.79 5.62
CA SER A 147 -24.59 17.46 5.35
C SER A 147 -24.15 16.93 3.98
N SER A 148 -24.17 17.78 2.94
CA SER A 148 -23.72 17.40 1.60
C SER A 148 -22.23 16.99 1.58
N THR A 149 -21.37 17.73 2.28
CA THR A 149 -19.94 17.39 2.38
C THR A 149 -19.73 16.11 3.16
N VAL A 150 -20.51 15.88 4.22
CA VAL A 150 -20.49 14.65 5.00
C VAL A 150 -20.88 13.44 4.15
N ASP A 151 -21.87 13.57 3.26
CA ASP A 151 -22.27 12.50 2.35
C ASP A 151 -21.19 12.20 1.31
N ALA A 152 -20.56 13.23 0.75
CA ALA A 152 -19.43 13.09 -0.17
C ALA A 152 -18.24 12.39 0.48
N ALA A 153 -17.88 12.78 1.70
CA ALA A 153 -16.82 12.15 2.49
C ALA A 153 -17.15 10.68 2.81
N GLN A 154 -18.39 10.39 3.24
CA GLN A 154 -18.82 9.01 3.51
C GLN A 154 -18.75 8.10 2.28
N ALA A 155 -19.02 8.62 1.09
CA ALA A 155 -18.92 7.85 -0.14
C ALA A 155 -17.47 7.44 -0.49
N LEU A 156 -16.47 8.22 -0.07
CA LEU A 156 -15.06 7.95 -0.34
C LEU A 156 -14.41 6.98 0.66
N LEU A 157 -14.88 6.93 1.91
CA LEU A 157 -14.35 6.03 2.94
C LEU A 157 -14.19 4.57 2.48
N PRO A 158 -15.22 3.88 1.92
CA PRO A 158 -15.04 2.49 1.49
C PRO A 158 -14.00 2.36 0.38
N VAL A 159 -13.89 3.35 -0.52
CA VAL A 159 -12.90 3.34 -1.60
C VAL A 159 -11.48 3.44 -1.05
N LEU A 160 -11.25 4.31 -0.05
CA LEU A 160 -9.97 4.43 0.63
C LEU A 160 -9.61 3.17 1.43
N ASP A 161 -10.59 2.56 2.08
CA ASP A 161 -10.41 1.32 2.85
C ASP A 161 -10.05 0.14 1.95
N ASP A 162 -10.76 -0.02 0.84
CA ASP A 162 -10.47 -1.03 -0.17
C ASP A 162 -9.07 -0.81 -0.75
N ARG A 163 -8.74 0.45 -1.07
CA ARG A 163 -7.43 0.81 -1.62
C ARG A 163 -6.28 0.48 -0.65
N ASN A 164 -6.45 0.80 0.63
CA ASN A 164 -5.49 0.43 1.68
C ASN A 164 -5.37 -1.09 1.82
N THR A 165 -6.48 -1.82 1.73
CA THR A 165 -6.49 -3.28 1.78
C THR A 165 -5.71 -3.88 0.62
N TYR A 166 -5.97 -3.43 -0.61
CA TYR A 166 -5.22 -3.88 -1.80
C TYR A 166 -3.73 -3.56 -1.70
N TRP A 167 -3.37 -2.41 -1.12
CA TRP A 167 -1.96 -2.08 -0.90
C TRP A 167 -1.29 -3.06 0.06
N ASN A 168 -1.95 -3.39 1.17
CA ASN A 168 -1.41 -4.35 2.13
C ASN A 168 -1.29 -5.76 1.53
N GLU A 169 -2.28 -6.20 0.74
CA GLU A 169 -2.21 -7.45 -0.02
C GLU A 169 -1.06 -7.45 -1.04
N PHE A 170 -0.86 -6.34 -1.75
CA PHE A 170 0.24 -6.17 -2.69
C PHE A 170 1.61 -6.25 -2.02
N VAL A 171 1.79 -5.55 -0.89
CA VAL A 171 3.05 -5.61 -0.12
C VAL A 171 3.32 -7.03 0.38
N ALA A 172 2.31 -7.73 0.89
CA ALA A 172 2.46 -9.11 1.31
C ALA A 172 2.82 -10.05 0.13
N ALA A 173 2.20 -9.85 -1.04
CA ALA A 173 2.51 -10.61 -2.24
C ALA A 173 3.95 -10.34 -2.73
N ARG A 174 4.39 -9.09 -2.72
CA ARG A 174 5.77 -8.71 -3.04
C ARG A 174 6.77 -9.37 -2.10
N ASP A 175 6.58 -9.22 -0.80
CA ASP A 175 7.50 -9.78 0.19
C ASP A 175 7.54 -11.32 0.11
N ALA A 176 6.43 -11.97 -0.27
CA ALA A 176 6.39 -13.40 -0.55
C ALA A 176 7.10 -13.77 -1.86
N ALA A 177 6.99 -12.94 -2.91
CA ALA A 177 7.68 -13.14 -4.18
C ALA A 177 9.20 -13.00 -4.03
N ASP A 178 9.67 -12.03 -3.24
CA ASP A 178 11.09 -11.84 -2.92
C ASP A 178 11.66 -13.05 -2.17
N GLN A 179 10.90 -13.58 -1.20
CA GLN A 179 11.27 -14.81 -0.51
C GLN A 179 11.33 -16.00 -1.48
N LEU A 180 10.35 -16.13 -2.36
CA LEU A 180 10.32 -17.18 -3.37
C LEU A 180 11.52 -17.08 -4.32
N LEU A 181 11.90 -15.87 -4.76
CA LEU A 181 13.08 -15.66 -5.59
C LEU A 181 14.35 -16.16 -4.89
N GLU A 182 14.54 -15.83 -3.63
CA GLU A 182 15.69 -16.30 -2.84
C GLU A 182 15.68 -17.81 -2.65
N GLU A 183 14.51 -18.40 -2.37
CA GLU A 183 14.33 -19.85 -2.28
C GLU A 183 14.71 -20.58 -3.57
N VAL A 184 14.43 -19.99 -4.72
CA VAL A 184 14.74 -20.53 -6.05
C VAL A 184 16.21 -20.31 -6.42
N ARG A 185 16.75 -19.12 -6.17
CA ARG A 185 18.12 -18.74 -6.54
C ARG A 185 19.17 -19.45 -5.70
N ARG A 186 18.96 -19.63 -4.39
CA ARG A 186 19.93 -20.28 -3.51
C ARG A 186 20.37 -21.70 -3.94
N PRO A 187 19.46 -22.66 -4.25
CA PRO A 187 19.87 -23.98 -4.74
C PRO A 187 20.48 -23.92 -6.14
N LEU A 188 20.03 -22.98 -6.99
CA LEU A 188 20.61 -22.73 -8.30
C LEU A 188 22.07 -22.27 -8.18
N ASP A 189 22.33 -21.26 -7.36
CA ASP A 189 23.69 -20.75 -7.08
C ASP A 189 24.58 -21.83 -6.48
N ALA A 190 24.04 -22.70 -5.63
CA ALA A 190 24.77 -23.81 -5.04
C ALA A 190 25.19 -24.86 -6.08
N LEU A 191 24.34 -25.12 -7.08
CA LEU A 191 24.67 -26.00 -8.22
C LEU A 191 25.71 -25.34 -9.13
N THR A 192 25.55 -24.07 -9.47
CA THR A 192 26.52 -23.32 -10.29
C THR A 192 27.90 -23.23 -9.61
N ALA A 193 27.95 -23.13 -8.28
CA ALA A 193 29.21 -23.11 -7.53
C ALA A 193 29.82 -24.51 -7.27
N LYS A 194 29.12 -25.58 -7.62
CA LYS A 194 29.57 -26.97 -7.37
C LYS A 194 30.81 -27.26 -8.23
N PRO A 195 31.87 -27.87 -7.67
CA PRO A 195 33.02 -28.27 -8.48
C PRO A 195 32.65 -29.39 -9.47
N PRO A 196 33.44 -29.58 -10.54
CA PRO A 196 33.35 -30.73 -11.44
C PRO A 196 33.20 -32.04 -10.67
N CYS A 197 32.26 -32.87 -11.11
CA CYS A 197 31.87 -34.11 -10.44
C CYS A 197 31.89 -35.28 -11.43
N SER A 198 31.64 -36.50 -10.94
CA SER A 198 31.62 -37.67 -11.81
C SER A 198 30.49 -37.61 -12.85
N LEU A 199 30.64 -38.32 -13.97
CA LEU A 199 29.65 -38.33 -15.05
C LEU A 199 28.24 -38.72 -14.58
N ASP A 200 28.11 -39.65 -13.63
CA ASP A 200 26.80 -40.05 -13.08
C ASP A 200 26.19 -38.96 -12.19
N GLU A 201 27.01 -38.27 -11.40
CA GLU A 201 26.57 -37.14 -10.57
C GLU A 201 26.13 -35.95 -11.42
N ALA A 202 26.90 -35.60 -12.46
CA ALA A 202 26.58 -34.50 -13.36
C ALA A 202 25.27 -34.74 -14.13
N ARG A 203 24.99 -35.99 -14.53
CA ARG A 203 23.70 -36.38 -15.13
C ARG A 203 22.54 -36.24 -14.16
N GLY A 204 22.74 -36.61 -12.89
CA GLY A 204 21.75 -36.42 -11.83
C GLY A 204 21.44 -34.94 -11.61
N ASP A 205 22.48 -34.12 -11.42
CA ASP A 205 22.36 -32.67 -11.24
C ASP A 205 21.64 -32.01 -12.43
N LEU A 206 21.91 -32.46 -13.66
CA LEU A 206 21.26 -31.95 -14.87
C LEU A 206 19.74 -32.20 -14.87
N GLU A 207 19.32 -33.44 -14.56
CA GLU A 207 17.90 -33.77 -14.53
C GLU A 207 17.19 -33.08 -13.36
N ASP A 208 17.85 -32.97 -12.21
CA ASP A 208 17.36 -32.23 -11.06
C ASP A 208 17.19 -30.73 -11.39
N ALA A 209 18.16 -30.13 -12.08
CA ALA A 209 18.11 -28.73 -12.53
C ALA A 209 16.99 -28.50 -13.56
N LYS A 210 16.77 -29.42 -14.51
CA LYS A 210 15.65 -29.32 -15.48
C LYS A 210 14.29 -29.31 -14.79
N ARG A 211 14.08 -30.26 -13.87
CA ARG A 211 12.83 -30.34 -13.09
C ARG A 211 12.65 -29.10 -12.22
N ALA A 212 13.70 -28.68 -11.51
CA ALA A 212 13.65 -27.48 -10.69
C ALA A 212 13.35 -26.23 -11.51
N LYS A 213 13.92 -26.08 -12.71
CA LYS A 213 13.62 -24.99 -13.64
C LYS A 213 12.13 -24.94 -13.97
N GLU A 214 11.55 -26.06 -14.37
CA GLU A 214 10.13 -26.11 -14.78
C GLU A 214 9.20 -25.77 -13.60
N GLU A 215 9.41 -26.39 -12.44
CA GLU A 215 8.57 -26.16 -11.25
C GLU A 215 8.72 -24.75 -10.68
N ASN A 216 9.94 -24.25 -10.55
CA ASN A 216 10.21 -22.96 -9.92
C ASN A 216 9.81 -21.78 -10.81
N LEU A 217 10.05 -21.87 -12.12
CA LEU A 217 9.68 -20.77 -13.02
C LEU A 217 8.16 -20.61 -13.13
N GLU A 218 7.37 -21.69 -13.06
CA GLU A 218 5.92 -21.54 -13.07
C GLU A 218 5.41 -20.91 -11.77
N ARG A 219 5.96 -21.30 -10.61
CA ARG A 219 5.64 -20.66 -9.32
C ARG A 219 5.97 -19.16 -9.31
N LEU A 220 7.11 -18.78 -9.88
CA LEU A 220 7.52 -17.39 -10.00
C LEU A 220 6.61 -16.60 -10.95
N LYS A 221 6.20 -17.19 -12.08
CA LYS A 221 5.22 -16.58 -13.00
C LYS A 221 3.86 -16.40 -12.36
N ASP A 222 3.41 -17.35 -11.53
CA ASP A 222 2.18 -17.22 -10.76
C ASP A 222 2.25 -16.04 -9.78
N ALA A 223 3.41 -15.84 -9.13
CA ALA A 223 3.63 -14.68 -8.26
C ALA A 223 3.56 -13.36 -9.06
N VAL A 224 4.18 -13.28 -10.24
CA VAL A 224 4.07 -12.11 -11.14
C VAL A 224 2.62 -11.84 -11.53
N ARG A 225 1.87 -12.87 -11.93
CA ARG A 225 0.44 -12.74 -12.31
C ARG A 225 -0.40 -12.20 -11.15
N GLU A 226 -0.18 -12.68 -9.93
CA GLU A 226 -0.93 -12.21 -8.77
C GLU A 226 -0.57 -10.76 -8.41
N MET A 227 0.72 -10.41 -8.41
CA MET A 227 1.14 -9.03 -8.19
C MET A 227 0.63 -8.08 -9.29
N GLN A 228 0.62 -8.51 -10.55
CA GLN A 228 0.04 -7.75 -11.65
C GLN A 228 -1.46 -7.48 -11.42
N ARG A 229 -2.23 -8.51 -11.05
CA ARG A 229 -3.65 -8.38 -10.72
C ARG A 229 -3.88 -7.38 -9.57
N LEU A 230 -3.06 -7.45 -8.52
CA LEU A 230 -3.14 -6.52 -7.39
C LEU A 230 -2.74 -5.09 -7.78
N SER A 231 -1.72 -4.92 -8.65
CA SER A 231 -1.32 -3.61 -9.15
C SER A 231 -2.41 -2.93 -9.97
N GLU A 232 -3.20 -3.69 -10.73
CA GLU A 232 -4.35 -3.17 -11.49
C GLU A 232 -5.50 -2.70 -10.59
N LEU A 233 -5.69 -3.34 -9.42
CA LEU A 233 -6.62 -2.84 -8.40
C LEU A 233 -6.12 -1.56 -7.72
N LEU A 234 -4.83 -1.29 -7.83
CA LEU A 234 -4.16 -0.10 -7.32
C LEU A 234 -3.97 0.98 -8.39
N ASP A 235 -4.54 0.84 -9.58
CA ASP A 235 -4.44 1.84 -10.65
C ASP A 235 -4.90 3.24 -10.18
N PRO A 236 -4.14 4.32 -10.43
CA PRO A 236 -2.99 4.42 -11.34
C PRO A 236 -1.60 4.35 -10.67
N LEU A 237 -1.47 3.71 -9.50
CA LEU A 237 -0.24 3.75 -8.68
C LEU A 237 0.98 3.14 -9.40
N GLU A 238 1.92 3.99 -9.82
CA GLU A 238 3.09 3.60 -10.62
C GLU A 238 4.09 2.77 -9.82
N SER A 239 4.19 3.02 -8.51
CA SER A 239 5.10 2.25 -7.64
C SER A 239 4.75 0.76 -7.61
N ALA A 240 3.46 0.40 -7.61
CA ALA A 240 3.03 -1.00 -7.69
C ALA A 240 3.42 -1.62 -9.04
N TYR A 241 3.15 -0.94 -10.15
CA TYR A 241 3.56 -1.42 -11.49
C TYR A 241 5.08 -1.52 -11.65
N ALA A 242 5.85 -0.65 -10.99
CA ALA A 242 7.32 -0.71 -10.98
C ALA A 242 7.81 -2.00 -10.32
N ASP A 243 7.30 -2.32 -9.13
CA ASP A 243 7.65 -3.54 -8.40
C ASP A 243 7.34 -4.81 -9.23
N VAL A 244 6.20 -4.85 -9.94
CA VAL A 244 5.89 -5.98 -10.84
C VAL A 244 6.90 -6.09 -11.99
N ARG A 245 7.27 -4.97 -12.62
CA ARG A 245 8.27 -4.95 -13.70
C ARG A 245 9.65 -5.39 -13.23
N PHE A 246 10.04 -5.04 -12.00
CA PHE A 246 11.30 -5.50 -11.41
C PHE A 246 11.27 -7.01 -11.15
N LEU A 247 10.19 -7.52 -10.56
CA LEU A 247 10.03 -8.96 -10.34
C LEU A 247 10.07 -9.74 -11.66
N ASP A 248 9.34 -9.29 -12.69
CA ASP A 248 9.33 -9.95 -14.01
C ASP A 248 10.74 -10.04 -14.61
N ALA A 249 11.51 -8.95 -14.53
CA ALA A 249 12.91 -8.94 -14.95
C ALA A 249 13.79 -9.90 -14.12
N ASP A 250 13.55 -10.00 -12.81
CA ASP A 250 14.23 -10.95 -11.93
C ASP A 250 13.91 -12.41 -12.26
N VAL A 251 12.67 -12.69 -12.67
CA VAL A 251 12.23 -14.02 -13.13
C VAL A 251 12.91 -14.36 -14.46
N ASP A 252 12.95 -13.44 -15.42
CA ASP A 252 13.65 -13.62 -16.69
C ASP A 252 15.14 -13.87 -16.50
N GLN A 253 15.78 -13.12 -15.59
CA GLN A 253 17.18 -13.34 -15.23
C GLN A 253 17.40 -14.72 -14.60
N THR A 254 16.48 -15.16 -13.73
CA THR A 254 16.56 -16.49 -13.10
C THR A 254 16.38 -17.60 -14.15
N ALA A 255 15.48 -17.41 -15.11
CA ALA A 255 15.29 -18.34 -16.22
C ALA A 255 16.56 -18.45 -17.09
N ALA A 256 17.20 -17.33 -17.41
CA ALA A 256 18.47 -17.30 -18.13
C ALA A 256 19.59 -18.01 -17.34
N HIS A 257 19.67 -17.79 -16.02
CA HIS A 257 20.66 -18.48 -15.18
C HIS A 257 20.46 -20.00 -15.18
N TYR A 258 19.22 -20.49 -15.17
CA TYR A 258 18.96 -21.92 -15.37
C TYR A 258 19.45 -22.41 -16.75
N ASP A 259 19.22 -21.65 -17.82
CA ASP A 259 19.68 -22.03 -19.16
C ASP A 259 21.20 -22.07 -19.29
N ASP A 260 21.90 -21.12 -18.66
CA ASP A 260 23.36 -21.11 -18.57
C ASP A 260 23.86 -22.35 -17.81
N LEU A 261 23.31 -22.64 -16.61
CA LEU A 261 23.69 -23.82 -15.83
C LEU A 261 23.44 -25.12 -16.60
N LEU A 262 22.28 -25.25 -17.24
CA LEU A 262 21.97 -26.44 -18.04
C LEU A 262 22.98 -26.61 -19.18
N THR A 263 23.37 -25.52 -19.85
CA THR A 263 24.37 -25.55 -20.92
C THR A 263 25.74 -25.98 -20.38
N GLU A 264 26.16 -25.44 -19.23
CA GLU A 264 27.42 -25.80 -18.57
C GLU A 264 27.44 -27.28 -18.14
N LEU A 265 26.37 -27.79 -17.52
CA LEU A 265 26.26 -29.19 -17.13
C LEU A 265 26.30 -30.13 -18.33
N HIS A 266 25.65 -29.78 -19.45
CA HIS A 266 25.76 -30.59 -20.68
C HIS A 266 27.19 -30.62 -21.21
N ALA A 267 27.89 -29.47 -21.23
CA ALA A 267 29.28 -29.40 -21.68
C ALA A 267 30.21 -30.23 -20.78
N GLU A 268 30.02 -30.15 -19.45
CA GLU A 268 30.78 -30.95 -18.49
C GLU A 268 30.56 -32.45 -18.69
N ILE A 269 29.31 -32.89 -18.92
CA ILE A 269 29.01 -34.30 -19.21
C ILE A 269 29.68 -34.77 -20.50
N GLU A 270 29.70 -33.93 -21.55
CA GLU A 270 30.38 -34.26 -22.81
C GLU A 270 31.90 -34.37 -22.62
N ASP A 271 32.51 -33.41 -21.92
CA ASP A 271 33.95 -33.38 -21.65
C ASP A 271 34.39 -34.56 -20.77
N GLU A 272 33.63 -34.88 -19.72
CA GLU A 272 33.93 -36.01 -18.83
C GLU A 272 33.72 -37.35 -19.53
N ALA A 273 32.72 -37.47 -20.42
CA ALA A 273 32.54 -38.68 -21.23
C ALA A 273 33.74 -38.95 -22.15
N VAL A 274 34.29 -37.91 -22.78
CA VAL A 274 35.50 -38.01 -23.60
C VAL A 274 36.72 -38.38 -22.75
N CYS A 275 36.84 -37.82 -21.55
CA CYS A 275 37.90 -38.16 -20.59
C CYS A 275 37.82 -39.62 -20.15
N ASP A 276 36.63 -40.11 -19.80
CA ASP A 276 36.39 -41.49 -19.37
C ASP A 276 36.68 -42.50 -20.50
N ASP A 277 36.23 -42.22 -21.73
CA ASP A 277 36.55 -43.05 -22.90
C ASP A 277 38.05 -43.09 -23.20
N SER A 278 38.74 -41.96 -23.08
CA SER A 278 40.19 -41.86 -23.24
C SER A 278 40.93 -42.66 -22.15
N ALA A 279 40.47 -42.59 -20.90
CA ALA A 279 41.02 -43.35 -19.79
C ALA A 279 40.84 -44.86 -19.99
N LYS A 280 39.66 -45.30 -20.45
CA LYS A 280 39.40 -46.71 -20.80
C LYS A 280 40.31 -47.17 -21.93
N GLN A 281 40.48 -46.36 -22.98
CA GLN A 281 41.38 -46.69 -24.09
C GLN A 281 42.82 -46.86 -23.60
N LEU A 282 43.33 -45.92 -22.79
CA LEU A 282 44.67 -46.02 -22.21
C LEU A 282 44.81 -47.26 -21.33
N ASN A 283 43.82 -47.58 -20.50
CA ASN A 283 43.83 -48.76 -19.65
C ASN A 283 43.85 -50.06 -20.47
N ASN A 284 43.12 -50.11 -21.58
CA ASN A 284 43.11 -51.25 -22.50
C ASN A 284 44.47 -51.44 -23.19
N GLU A 285 45.08 -50.36 -23.68
CA GLU A 285 46.42 -50.42 -24.29
C GLU A 285 47.50 -50.78 -23.26
N LEU A 286 47.43 -50.25 -22.04
CA LEU A 286 48.33 -50.66 -20.95
C LEU A 286 48.16 -52.15 -20.62
N SER A 287 46.92 -52.63 -20.53
CA SER A 287 46.64 -54.05 -20.27
C SER A 287 47.18 -54.94 -21.38
N ARG A 288 47.04 -54.51 -22.65
CA ARG A 288 47.62 -55.19 -23.81
C ARG A 288 49.16 -55.22 -23.74
N LEU A 289 49.79 -54.09 -23.48
CA LEU A 289 51.26 -54.01 -23.36
C LEU A 289 51.77 -54.89 -22.20
N LEU A 290 51.07 -54.90 -21.06
CA LEU A 290 51.39 -55.79 -19.94
C LEU A 290 51.29 -57.27 -20.32
N ALA A 291 50.28 -57.66 -21.11
CA ALA A 291 50.15 -59.02 -21.64
C ALA A 291 51.26 -59.40 -22.64
N ASP A 292 51.82 -58.42 -23.36
CA ASP A 292 52.91 -58.61 -24.32
C ASP A 292 54.29 -58.74 -23.66
N ILE A 293 54.51 -58.18 -22.46
CA ILE A 293 55.80 -58.22 -21.74
C ILE A 293 56.33 -59.65 -21.48
N PRO A 294 55.53 -60.64 -21.03
CA PRO A 294 55.97 -62.02 -20.89
C PRO A 294 56.46 -62.66 -22.19
N GLN A 295 55.91 -62.25 -23.35
CA GLN A 295 56.34 -62.77 -24.66
C GLN A 295 57.69 -62.21 -25.14
N ILE A 296 58.16 -61.12 -24.53
CA ILE A 296 59.46 -60.49 -24.83
C ILE A 296 60.60 -61.19 -24.06
N ASN A 297 60.30 -61.85 -22.93
CA ASN A 297 61.28 -62.56 -22.10
C ASN A 297 61.44 -64.06 -22.45
N ASP A 298 60.79 -64.55 -23.50
CA ASP A 298 61.07 -65.88 -24.05
C ASP A 298 62.33 -65.81 -24.96
N PRO A 299 63.43 -66.49 -24.63
CA PRO A 299 64.66 -66.44 -25.42
C PRO A 299 64.49 -66.91 -26.89
N GLN A 300 63.39 -67.60 -27.23
CA GLN A 300 63.12 -68.00 -28.62
C GLN A 300 62.49 -66.88 -29.49
N SER A 301 61.77 -65.92 -28.90
CA SER A 301 61.09 -64.83 -29.66
C SER A 301 62.02 -63.65 -30.01
N LEU A 302 63.10 -63.45 -29.24
CA LEU A 302 64.12 -62.44 -29.51
C LEU A 302 65.00 -62.74 -30.74
N ALA A 303 65.13 -64.01 -31.13
CA ALA A 303 65.89 -64.41 -32.31
C ALA A 303 65.17 -64.09 -33.65
N HIS A 304 63.83 -64.10 -33.66
CA HIS A 304 63.04 -63.81 -34.87
C HIS A 304 62.85 -62.30 -35.14
N ARG A 305 62.85 -61.43 -34.12
CA ARG A 305 62.71 -59.98 -34.34
C ARG A 305 64.00 -59.28 -34.79
N ARG A 306 65.17 -59.88 -34.57
CA ARG A 306 66.46 -59.31 -35.02
C ARG A 306 66.70 -59.47 -36.53
N THR A 307 65.99 -60.39 -37.19
CA THR A 307 66.13 -60.65 -38.63
C THR A 307 65.10 -59.90 -39.50
N THR A 308 64.01 -59.39 -38.93
CA THR A 308 62.96 -58.66 -39.67
C THR A 308 63.12 -57.15 -39.65
N ASN A 309 63.82 -56.57 -38.68
CA ASN A 309 64.03 -55.11 -38.61
C ASN A 309 65.20 -54.60 -39.48
N SER A 310 66.02 -55.50 -40.05
CA SER A 310 67.07 -55.13 -41.02
C SER A 310 66.58 -55.06 -42.47
N SER A 311 65.33 -55.47 -42.75
CA SER A 311 64.79 -55.56 -44.12
C SER A 311 63.68 -54.54 -44.44
N THR A 312 63.11 -53.83 -43.45
CA THR A 312 62.01 -52.86 -43.68
C THR A 312 62.47 -51.39 -43.62
N GLN A 313 63.77 -51.11 -43.73
CA GLN A 313 64.31 -49.73 -43.75
C GLN A 313 64.63 -49.22 -45.18
N ARG A 314 64.05 -49.81 -46.22
CA ARG A 314 64.16 -49.37 -47.62
C ARG A 314 62.88 -49.56 -48.43
N SER A 315 61.79 -48.91 -48.03
CA SER A 315 60.74 -48.45 -48.96
C SER A 315 59.65 -47.76 -48.16
N ASN A 316 59.68 -46.43 -48.14
CA ASN A 316 58.48 -45.62 -48.13
C ASN A 316 58.88 -44.22 -48.61
N GLY A 317 58.71 -44.03 -49.91
CA GLY A 317 58.70 -42.72 -50.54
C GLY A 317 57.42 -41.98 -50.19
N PHE A 318 57.58 -40.68 -49.92
CA PHE A 318 56.78 -39.61 -50.48
C PHE A 318 55.26 -39.80 -50.58
N VAL A 319 54.52 -39.18 -49.65
CA VAL A 319 53.22 -38.52 -49.96
C VAL A 319 53.10 -37.25 -49.11
N GLU A 320 52.92 -36.12 -49.80
CA GLU A 320 52.60 -34.80 -49.25
C GLU A 320 51.24 -34.77 -48.54
N GLY A 321 51.17 -34.04 -47.41
CA GLY A 321 49.93 -33.89 -46.63
C GLY A 321 49.90 -32.58 -45.84
N LYS A 322 49.42 -31.53 -46.54
CA LYS A 322 48.93 -30.21 -46.07
C LYS A 322 48.98 -29.90 -44.56
N ALA A 323 49.76 -28.87 -44.23
CA ALA A 323 49.70 -28.15 -42.97
C ALA A 323 48.32 -27.49 -42.75
N ARG A 324 47.58 -27.92 -41.72
CA ARG A 324 46.51 -27.13 -41.10
C ARG A 324 47.05 -26.52 -39.81
N LYS A 325 47.17 -25.19 -39.81
CA LYS A 325 47.42 -24.35 -38.63
C LYS A 325 46.31 -24.60 -37.60
N SER A 326 46.62 -25.30 -36.51
CA SER A 326 45.80 -25.26 -35.30
C SER A 326 46.25 -24.08 -34.46
N ARG A 327 45.39 -23.06 -34.43
CA ARG A 327 45.55 -21.82 -33.69
C ARG A 327 45.22 -22.13 -32.23
N ARG A 328 46.24 -22.30 -31.39
CA ARG A 328 46.09 -22.30 -29.93
C ARG A 328 45.49 -20.95 -29.51
N HIS A 329 44.20 -20.94 -29.17
CA HIS A 329 43.67 -19.90 -28.30
C HIS A 329 43.84 -20.38 -26.86
N SER A 330 44.96 -19.98 -26.28
CA SER A 330 45.12 -19.85 -24.84
C SER A 330 44.21 -18.72 -24.35
N SER A 331 43.03 -19.03 -23.84
CA SER A 331 42.31 -18.14 -22.93
C SER A 331 42.83 -18.39 -21.53
N ALA A 332 43.80 -17.56 -21.15
CA ALA A 332 44.23 -17.43 -19.78
C ALA A 332 43.02 -17.15 -18.88
N ARG A 333 42.89 -17.96 -17.80
CA ARG A 333 42.16 -17.61 -16.58
C ARG A 333 42.48 -16.17 -16.22
N ARG A 334 41.54 -15.25 -16.44
CA ARG A 334 41.55 -13.97 -15.73
C ARG A 334 41.08 -14.26 -14.31
N SER A 335 42.04 -14.31 -13.40
CA SER A 335 41.84 -13.95 -12.01
C SER A 335 41.04 -12.64 -11.96
N ARG A 336 39.82 -12.69 -11.42
CA ARG A 336 39.16 -11.53 -10.85
C ARG A 336 38.89 -11.86 -9.40
N HIS A 337 39.65 -11.19 -8.55
CA HIS A 337 39.32 -10.96 -7.16
C HIS A 337 37.88 -10.42 -7.06
N SER A 338 37.03 -11.14 -6.34
CA SER A 338 35.95 -10.52 -5.56
C SER A 338 36.57 -9.77 -4.38
N PRO A 339 36.14 -8.55 -4.06
CA PRO A 339 36.18 -8.03 -2.71
C PRO A 339 34.81 -8.26 -2.08
N LEU A 340 34.71 -9.27 -1.22
CA LEU A 340 33.61 -9.39 -0.26
C LEU A 340 34.07 -8.79 1.07
N CYS A 341 33.38 -7.70 1.44
CA CYS A 341 33.00 -7.26 2.79
C CYS A 341 34.00 -7.42 3.96
N ALA A 342 34.32 -6.27 4.57
CA ALA A 342 34.38 -6.17 6.03
C ALA A 342 33.70 -4.87 6.47
N ALA A 343 32.64 -5.03 7.27
CA ALA A 343 31.89 -3.98 7.92
C ALA A 343 32.52 -3.58 9.27
N ILE A 344 32.03 -2.44 9.78
CA ILE A 344 31.97 -1.99 11.19
C ILE A 344 33.07 -1.01 11.66
N GLY A 345 32.62 0.20 12.03
CA GLY A 345 33.34 1.11 12.93
C GLY A 345 32.85 2.56 12.85
N ARG A 346 31.93 2.96 13.74
CA ARG A 346 31.47 4.34 14.00
C ARG A 346 32.62 5.28 14.38
N GLU A 347 32.50 6.58 14.08
CA GLU A 347 32.58 7.70 15.06
C GLU A 347 32.41 9.09 14.40
N ASP A 348 31.51 9.86 15.02
CA ASP A 348 31.46 11.31 15.21
C ASP A 348 31.48 12.32 14.04
N ARG A 349 30.30 12.93 13.81
CA ARG A 349 30.10 14.39 13.94
C ARG A 349 28.63 14.78 14.12
#